data_AF-A0A925JTN9-F1
#
_entry.id   AF-A0A925JTN9-F1
#
_cell.length_a   1.000
_cell.length_b   1.000
_cell.length_c   1.000
_cell.angle_alpha   90.00
_cell.angle_beta   90.00
_cell.angle_gamma   90.00
#
_symmetry.space_group_name_H-M   'P 1'
#
loop_
_entity.id
_entity.type
_entity.pdbx_description
1 polymer ?
#
loop_
_entity_poly.entity_id
_entity_poly.type
_entity_poly.pdbx_seq_one_letter_code
_entity_poly.pdbx_strand_id
1 'polypeptide(L)'
;MCQTTAAVRDGAITISRRIWPVVVVPGIMGSRLKQRTSDQKIWDPDHLRFNIGLMMESPDDLARRFSPETTRGEPMTQPHYSSISDPAHIARGWGGPAWDFYGRGIEDLQRWLLSEGGLVYGFGYDWREDNAISGRKLLDFIYDRVRPSIRYKPIVVTHSNGGLVTRAACRLTHSSGMTGQEMIGAVIHTFMPTYGSPEAYVKIKTGEPTVALRQIVGANAQEIAVIASGVTVMFQLMPNQLYPSIRVDGESGANWLTCDPRLERDSEPAGPYSLNDPYSI
;
A
#
# COMPACT_ATOMS: atom_id res chain seq x y z
N MET A 1 38.78 53.90 -4.56
CA MET A 1 39.00 52.55 -5.15
C MET A 1 37.79 51.70 -4.82
N CYS A 2 36.88 51.55 -5.78
CA CYS A 2 35.70 50.69 -5.68
C CYS A 2 36.07 49.35 -6.31
N GLN A 3 36.09 48.27 -5.54
CA GLN A 3 36.31 46.92 -6.07
C GLN A 3 35.03 46.46 -6.78
N THR A 4 35.07 46.43 -8.11
CA THR A 4 34.11 45.69 -8.94
C THR A 4 34.31 44.20 -8.70
N THR A 5 33.44 43.58 -7.90
CA THR A 5 33.25 42.12 -7.93
C THR A 5 32.57 41.75 -9.24
N ALA A 6 33.28 41.00 -10.07
CA ALA A 6 32.72 40.41 -11.28
C ALA A 6 31.55 39.49 -10.89
N ALA A 7 30.34 39.85 -11.31
CA ALA A 7 29.20 38.96 -11.25
C ALA A 7 29.44 37.81 -12.23
N VAL A 8 29.92 36.68 -11.73
CA VAL A 8 29.93 35.42 -12.48
C VAL A 8 28.48 34.93 -12.51
N ARG A 9 27.91 34.81 -13.71
CA ARG A 9 26.69 34.03 -13.92
C ARG A 9 27.03 32.58 -13.63
N ASP A 10 26.77 32.11 -12.41
CA ASP A 10 26.58 30.69 -12.21
C ASP A 10 25.35 30.28 -13.04
N GLY A 11 25.33 29.07 -13.57
CA GLY A 11 24.23 28.60 -14.43
C GLY A 11 22.89 28.48 -13.72
N ALA A 12 22.70 29.03 -12.51
CA ALA A 12 21.45 28.97 -11.76
C ALA A 12 20.47 30.08 -12.20
N ILE A 13 20.18 30.15 -13.50
CA ILE A 13 18.80 30.46 -13.89
C ILE A 13 18.02 29.17 -13.63
N THR A 14 17.85 28.85 -12.35
CA THR A 14 16.98 27.79 -11.89
C THR A 14 15.59 28.23 -12.31
N ILE A 15 15.14 27.79 -13.47
CA ILE A 15 13.73 27.81 -13.81
C ILE A 15 13.08 27.09 -12.64
N SER A 16 12.43 27.86 -11.76
CA SER A 16 11.56 27.35 -10.71
C SER A 16 10.45 26.61 -11.45
N ARG A 17 10.72 25.34 -11.79
CA ARG A 17 9.76 24.50 -12.48
C ARG A 17 8.62 24.32 -11.50
N ARG A 18 7.47 24.84 -11.90
CA ARG A 18 6.18 24.70 -11.24
C ARG A 18 5.79 23.23 -11.33
N ILE A 19 6.23 22.42 -10.38
CA ILE A 19 6.02 20.98 -10.43
C ILE A 19 4.74 20.65 -9.67
N TRP A 20 3.75 20.10 -10.38
CA TRP A 20 2.61 19.42 -9.75
C TRP A 20 3.05 18.01 -9.35
N PRO A 21 3.22 17.71 -8.05
CA PRO A 21 3.64 16.38 -7.65
C PRO A 21 2.44 15.45 -7.65
N VAL A 22 2.62 14.25 -8.20
CA VAL A 22 1.66 13.16 -8.07
C VAL A 22 2.33 12.01 -7.35
N VAL A 23 1.74 11.53 -6.26
CA VAL A 23 2.28 10.42 -5.47
C VAL A 23 1.39 9.21 -5.66
N VAL A 24 1.93 8.14 -6.26
CA VAL A 24 1.24 6.87 -6.40
C VAL A 24 1.51 6.01 -5.17
N VAL A 25 0.44 5.58 -4.50
CA VAL A 25 0.47 4.70 -3.32
C VAL A 25 -0.16 3.35 -3.70
N PRO A 26 0.62 2.25 -3.73
CA PRO A 26 0.13 0.94 -4.12
C PRO A 26 -0.78 0.31 -3.06
N GLY A 27 -1.35 -0.85 -3.36
CA GLY A 27 -2.15 -1.65 -2.43
C GLY A 27 -1.33 -2.63 -1.59
N ILE A 28 -2.04 -3.51 -0.88
CA ILE A 28 -1.45 -4.64 -0.16
C ILE A 28 -0.65 -5.52 -1.15
N MET A 29 0.52 -6.00 -0.73
CA MET A 29 1.47 -6.74 -1.59
C MET A 29 1.96 -5.99 -2.83
N GLY A 30 1.63 -4.70 -2.96
CA GLY A 30 1.96 -3.87 -4.12
C GLY A 30 3.30 -3.13 -4.03
N SER A 31 4.06 -3.33 -2.95
CA SER A 31 5.42 -2.81 -2.79
C SER A 31 6.41 -3.95 -2.64
N ARG A 32 7.59 -3.79 -3.23
CA ARG A 32 8.73 -4.70 -3.11
C ARG A 32 9.43 -4.48 -1.77
N LEU A 33 9.68 -5.55 -1.02
CA LEU A 33 10.18 -5.51 0.35
C LEU A 33 11.47 -6.31 0.50
N LYS A 34 12.40 -5.76 1.28
CA LYS A 34 13.64 -6.43 1.73
C LYS A 34 13.77 -6.33 3.24
N GLN A 35 14.59 -7.21 3.81
CA GLN A 35 14.99 -7.12 5.21
C GLN A 35 15.86 -5.88 5.41
N ARG A 36 15.57 -5.15 6.48
CA ARG A 36 16.28 -3.91 6.82
C ARG A 36 17.76 -4.14 7.17
N THR A 37 18.12 -5.33 7.66
CA THR A 37 19.46 -5.62 8.18
C THR A 37 20.37 -6.36 7.21
N SER A 38 19.82 -7.04 6.21
CA SER A 38 20.56 -8.00 5.38
C SER A 38 20.37 -7.82 3.87
N ASP A 39 19.55 -6.84 3.45
CA ASP A 39 19.11 -6.63 2.06
C ASP A 39 18.44 -7.85 1.39
N GLN A 40 18.21 -8.93 2.14
CA GLN A 40 17.53 -10.13 1.62
C GLN A 40 16.08 -9.81 1.26
N LYS A 41 15.61 -10.32 0.13
CA LYS A 41 14.23 -10.11 -0.32
C LYS A 41 13.24 -10.77 0.63
N ILE A 42 12.22 -10.01 1.04
CA ILE A 42 11.04 -10.53 1.75
C ILE A 42 9.96 -10.84 0.71
N TRP A 43 9.74 -9.90 -0.21
CA TRP A 43 8.69 -9.96 -1.24
C TRP A 43 9.12 -9.15 -2.46
N ASP A 44 9.14 -9.74 -3.64
CA ASP A 44 9.46 -9.04 -4.89
C ASP A 44 8.67 -9.65 -6.06
N PRO A 45 7.43 -9.16 -6.31
CA PRO A 45 6.55 -9.74 -7.32
C PRO A 45 7.11 -9.64 -8.74
N ASP A 46 8.03 -8.70 -8.99
CA ASP A 46 8.69 -8.54 -10.29
C ASP A 46 9.80 -9.59 -10.51
N HIS A 47 10.20 -10.33 -9.47
CA HIS A 47 11.33 -11.26 -9.52
C HIS A 47 10.89 -12.73 -9.62
N LEU A 48 10.58 -13.18 -10.84
CA LEU A 48 10.07 -14.54 -11.13
C LEU A 48 10.78 -15.69 -10.38
N ARG A 49 12.12 -15.79 -10.48
CA ARG A 49 12.87 -16.89 -9.83
C ARG A 49 12.77 -16.88 -8.30
N PHE A 50 12.61 -15.70 -7.72
CA PHE A 50 12.45 -15.55 -6.27
C PHE A 50 11.05 -16.03 -5.86
N ASN A 51 10.02 -15.66 -6.63
CA ASN A 51 8.65 -16.09 -6.37
C ASN A 51 8.46 -17.61 -6.57
N ILE A 52 9.13 -18.22 -7.55
CA ILE A 52 9.17 -19.70 -7.68
C ILE A 52 9.77 -20.34 -6.43
N GLY A 53 10.85 -19.78 -5.88
CA GLY A 53 11.43 -20.26 -4.62
C GLY A 53 10.47 -20.10 -3.44
N LEU A 54 9.79 -18.95 -3.37
CA LEU A 54 8.83 -18.63 -2.32
C LEU A 54 7.63 -19.59 -2.29
N MET A 55 7.16 -20.04 -3.47
CA MET A 55 6.10 -21.06 -3.60
C MET A 55 6.48 -22.44 -3.05
N MET A 56 7.78 -22.69 -2.82
CA MET A 56 8.30 -23.94 -2.30
C MET A 56 8.62 -23.86 -0.80
N GLU A 57 8.48 -22.69 -0.17
CA GLU A 57 8.69 -22.53 1.28
C GLU A 57 7.54 -23.16 2.07
N SER A 58 7.84 -23.64 3.28
CA SER A 58 6.81 -24.16 4.17
C SER A 58 5.92 -23.03 4.70
N PRO A 59 4.66 -23.32 5.09
CA PRO A 59 3.79 -22.31 5.74
C PRO A 59 4.45 -21.64 6.96
N ASP A 60 5.23 -22.39 7.74
CA ASP A 60 5.96 -21.87 8.90
C ASP A 60 7.07 -20.88 8.51
N ASP A 61 7.80 -21.18 7.42
CA ASP A 61 8.82 -20.27 6.88
C ASP A 61 8.17 -18.98 6.35
N LEU A 62 7.07 -19.12 5.63
CA LEU A 62 6.29 -17.99 5.10
C LEU A 62 5.70 -17.13 6.22
N ALA A 63 5.20 -17.74 7.30
CA ALA A 63 4.72 -17.02 8.47
C ALA A 63 5.86 -16.23 9.15
N ARG A 64 7.04 -16.83 9.35
CA ARG A 64 8.20 -16.12 9.89
C ARG A 64 8.67 -14.99 8.96
N ARG A 65 8.62 -15.20 7.65
CA ARG A 65 9.01 -14.21 6.63
C ARG A 65 8.05 -13.02 6.61
N PHE A 66 6.75 -13.27 6.65
CA PHE A 66 5.74 -12.21 6.52
C PHE A 66 5.33 -11.58 7.85
N SER A 67 5.67 -12.15 9.00
CA SER A 67 5.55 -11.43 10.27
C SER A 67 6.58 -10.29 10.35
N PRO A 68 6.15 -9.02 10.49
CA PRO A 68 7.06 -7.90 10.70
C PRO A 68 7.83 -8.02 12.01
N GLU A 69 7.31 -8.76 13.00
CA GLU A 69 7.95 -8.96 14.31
C GLU A 69 9.24 -9.76 14.20
N THR A 70 9.20 -10.85 13.45
CA THR A 70 10.35 -11.72 13.20
C THR A 70 11.22 -11.19 12.07
N THR A 71 10.60 -10.65 11.01
CA THR A 71 11.31 -10.19 9.81
C THR A 71 11.00 -8.71 9.54
N ARG A 72 11.77 -7.83 10.18
CA ARG A 72 11.68 -6.37 9.99
C ARG A 72 12.04 -5.99 8.55
N GLY A 73 11.10 -5.38 7.85
CA GLY A 73 11.23 -5.04 6.45
C GLY A 73 11.27 -3.54 6.17
N GLU A 74 11.67 -3.23 4.95
CA GLU A 74 11.54 -1.90 4.35
C GLU A 74 11.29 -2.01 2.85
N PRO A 75 10.62 -1.02 2.24
CA PRO A 75 10.45 -0.95 0.81
C PRO A 75 11.81 -0.86 0.09
N MET A 76 11.95 -1.61 -1.00
CA MET A 76 13.14 -1.52 -1.85
C MET A 76 13.23 -0.14 -2.51
N THR A 77 14.45 0.38 -2.65
CA THR A 77 14.70 1.67 -3.32
C THR A 77 15.20 1.49 -4.75
N GLN A 78 15.92 0.42 -5.01
CA GLN A 78 16.49 0.10 -6.32
C GLN A 78 15.44 -0.60 -7.20
N PRO A 79 15.14 -0.07 -8.40
CA PRO A 79 14.26 -0.72 -9.35
C PRO A 79 14.71 -2.13 -9.76
N HIS A 80 13.72 -2.97 -10.09
CA HIS A 80 14.00 -4.29 -10.65
C HIS A 80 14.57 -4.17 -12.07
N TYR A 81 13.97 -3.31 -12.89
CA TYR A 81 14.29 -3.14 -14.30
C TYR A 81 15.31 -2.03 -14.55
N SER A 82 16.32 -2.35 -15.35
CA SER A 82 17.38 -1.39 -15.72
C SER A 82 16.87 -0.17 -16.49
N SER A 83 15.75 -0.30 -17.20
CA SER A 83 15.11 0.77 -17.97
C SER A 83 14.65 1.95 -17.09
N ILE A 84 14.49 1.74 -15.79
CA ILE A 84 14.06 2.76 -14.83
C ILE A 84 15.06 2.95 -13.68
N SER A 85 16.28 2.42 -13.81
CA SER A 85 17.32 2.50 -12.76
C SER A 85 18.11 3.82 -12.76
N ASP A 86 17.72 4.84 -13.52
CA ASP A 86 18.42 6.12 -13.45
C ASP A 86 18.18 6.84 -12.11
N PRO A 87 19.11 7.72 -11.69
CA PRO A 87 19.01 8.41 -10.40
C PRO A 87 17.72 9.21 -10.20
N ALA A 88 17.09 9.72 -11.27
CA ALA A 88 15.88 10.53 -11.14
C ALA A 88 14.65 9.66 -10.83
N HIS A 89 14.54 8.47 -11.40
CA HIS A 89 13.49 7.50 -11.04
C HIS A 89 13.69 6.96 -9.61
N ILE A 90 14.93 6.65 -9.23
CA ILE A 90 15.27 6.22 -7.85
C ILE A 90 14.90 7.30 -6.84
N ALA A 91 15.27 8.56 -7.10
CA ALA A 91 14.96 9.69 -6.22
C ALA A 91 13.45 9.88 -6.03
N ARG A 92 12.65 9.55 -7.07
CA ARG A 92 11.19 9.60 -7.03
C ARG A 92 10.53 8.34 -6.45
N GLY A 93 11.31 7.37 -5.99
CA GLY A 93 10.82 6.17 -5.31
C GLY A 93 10.28 5.09 -6.25
N TRP A 94 10.60 5.12 -7.54
CA TRP A 94 10.06 4.17 -8.52
C TRP A 94 10.50 2.72 -8.28
N GLY A 95 11.55 2.48 -7.49
CA GLY A 95 11.96 1.12 -7.12
C GLY A 95 11.11 0.43 -6.05
N GLY A 96 10.22 1.17 -5.37
CA GLY A 96 9.39 0.68 -4.28
C GLY A 96 8.15 -0.10 -4.73
N PRO A 97 7.29 0.46 -5.60
CA PRO A 97 6.13 -0.25 -6.13
C PRO A 97 6.52 -1.50 -6.95
N ALA A 98 5.63 -2.49 -6.98
CA ALA A 98 5.69 -3.63 -7.89
C ALA A 98 5.55 -3.16 -9.34
N TRP A 99 6.64 -3.15 -10.10
CA TRP A 99 6.69 -2.49 -11.39
C TRP A 99 5.84 -3.20 -12.46
N ASP A 100 5.73 -4.52 -12.41
CA ASP A 100 4.92 -5.28 -13.37
C ASP A 100 3.43 -4.93 -13.28
N PHE A 101 2.98 -4.47 -12.12
CA PHE A 101 1.59 -4.07 -11.89
C PHE A 101 1.38 -2.57 -12.04
N TYR A 102 2.22 -1.74 -11.40
CA TYR A 102 2.02 -0.29 -11.33
C TYR A 102 2.81 0.50 -12.38
N GLY A 103 3.89 -0.07 -12.92
CA GLY A 103 4.89 0.63 -13.73
C GLY A 103 4.31 1.30 -14.96
N ARG A 104 3.50 0.59 -15.75
CA ARG A 104 2.83 1.15 -16.92
C ARG A 104 1.98 2.38 -16.56
N GLY A 105 1.20 2.31 -15.48
CA GLY A 105 0.35 3.41 -15.03
C GLY A 105 1.18 4.61 -14.55
N ILE A 106 2.28 4.37 -13.84
CA ILE A 106 3.23 5.41 -13.41
C ILE A 106 3.89 6.09 -14.61
N GLU A 107 4.33 5.32 -15.60
CA GLU A 107 4.96 5.83 -16.83
C GLU A 107 3.96 6.61 -17.70
N ASP A 108 2.74 6.10 -17.87
CA ASP A 108 1.67 6.78 -18.58
C ASP A 108 1.36 8.11 -17.89
N LEU A 109 1.10 8.11 -16.57
CA LEU A 109 0.87 9.35 -15.81
C LEU A 109 2.05 10.33 -15.95
N GLN A 110 3.28 9.84 -15.87
CA GLN A 110 4.44 10.70 -16.04
C GLN A 110 4.45 11.33 -17.44
N ARG A 111 4.26 10.54 -18.51
CA ARG A 111 4.22 11.05 -19.88
C ARG A 111 3.17 12.14 -20.07
N TRP A 112 1.98 11.97 -19.51
CA TRP A 112 0.90 12.94 -19.60
C TRP A 112 1.19 14.22 -18.80
N LEU A 113 1.79 14.09 -17.62
CA LEU A 113 2.07 15.24 -16.75
C LEU A 113 3.34 15.99 -17.14
N LEU A 114 4.24 15.38 -17.94
CA LEU A 114 5.46 16.03 -18.39
C LEU A 114 5.19 17.34 -19.16
N SER A 115 4.14 17.38 -20.00
CA SER A 115 3.77 18.61 -20.74
C SER A 115 3.35 19.74 -19.80
N GLU A 116 2.76 19.38 -18.66
CA GLU A 116 2.30 20.31 -17.62
C GLU A 116 3.35 20.58 -16.53
N GLY A 117 4.55 20.02 -16.67
CA GLY A 117 5.64 20.15 -15.70
C GLY A 117 5.48 19.32 -14.42
N GLY A 118 4.54 18.36 -14.39
CA GLY A 118 4.31 17.48 -13.24
C GLY A 118 5.30 16.30 -13.14
N LEU A 119 5.52 15.84 -11.91
CA LEU A 119 6.38 14.69 -11.60
C LEU A 119 5.61 13.63 -10.84
N VAL A 120 5.77 12.37 -11.27
CA VAL A 120 5.18 11.22 -10.59
C VAL A 120 6.20 10.57 -9.65
N TYR A 121 5.79 10.34 -8.43
CA TYR A 121 6.51 9.67 -7.36
C TYR A 121 5.84 8.33 -7.05
N GLY A 122 6.63 7.34 -6.66
CA GLY A 122 6.15 6.05 -6.15
C GLY A 122 6.44 5.94 -4.67
N PHE A 123 5.41 5.77 -3.85
CA PHE A 123 5.57 5.51 -2.42
C PHE A 123 5.38 4.02 -2.14
N GLY A 124 6.47 3.27 -2.18
CA GLY A 124 6.49 1.91 -1.65
C GLY A 124 6.46 1.93 -0.11
N TYR A 125 5.75 0.99 0.50
CA TYR A 125 5.64 0.84 1.94
C TYR A 125 5.60 -0.63 2.35
N ASP A 126 5.92 -0.91 3.62
CA ASP A 126 5.77 -2.26 4.17
C ASP A 126 4.28 -2.56 4.42
N TRP A 127 3.66 -3.22 3.45
CA TRP A 127 2.24 -3.56 3.46
C TRP A 127 1.85 -4.59 4.52
N ARG A 128 2.81 -5.07 5.33
CA ARG A 128 2.58 -5.99 6.44
C ARG A 128 2.30 -5.26 7.75
N GLU A 129 2.74 -4.01 7.86
CA GLU A 129 2.59 -3.16 9.06
C GLU A 129 1.25 -2.42 9.10
N ASP A 130 0.84 -1.96 10.29
CA ASP A 130 -0.34 -1.12 10.48
C ASP A 130 -0.39 0.09 9.51
N ASN A 131 -1.54 0.30 8.88
CA ASN A 131 -1.80 1.42 7.99
C ASN A 131 -1.50 2.80 8.61
N ALA A 132 -1.60 2.97 9.93
CA ALA A 132 -1.23 4.20 10.64
C ALA A 132 0.30 4.43 10.64
N ILE A 133 1.09 3.36 10.78
CA ILE A 133 2.56 3.42 10.68
C ILE A 133 2.93 3.78 9.23
N SER A 134 2.34 3.09 8.26
CA SER A 134 2.55 3.37 6.84
C SER A 134 2.12 4.78 6.45
N GLY A 135 1.03 5.29 7.04
CA GLY A 135 0.55 6.67 6.83
C GLY A 135 1.53 7.72 7.37
N ARG A 136 2.19 7.46 8.50
CA ARG A 136 3.27 8.33 8.99
C ARG A 136 4.46 8.34 8.03
N LYS A 137 4.89 7.16 7.56
CA LYS A 137 5.97 7.03 6.56
C LYS A 137 5.63 7.73 5.24
N LEU A 138 4.35 7.78 4.85
CA LEU A 138 3.89 8.55 3.70
C LEU A 138 4.09 10.06 3.92
N LEU A 139 3.79 10.58 5.12
CA LEU A 139 4.07 11.98 5.44
C LEU A 139 5.57 12.28 5.41
N ASP A 140 6.41 11.41 5.98
CA ASP A 140 7.86 11.56 5.93
C ASP A 140 8.35 11.59 4.47
N PHE A 141 7.86 10.68 3.63
CA PHE A 141 8.18 10.65 2.20
C PHE A 141 7.75 11.93 1.47
N ILE A 142 6.54 12.42 1.74
CA ILE A 142 6.04 13.67 1.15
C ILE A 142 6.91 14.84 1.61
N TYR A 143 7.23 14.94 2.89
CA TYR A 143 8.03 16.02 3.45
C TYR A 143 9.46 16.02 2.88
N ASP A 144 10.15 14.88 2.96
CA ASP A 144 11.58 14.79 2.67
C ASP A 144 11.90 14.70 1.17
N ARG A 145 11.06 13.98 0.41
CA ARG A 145 11.34 13.64 -0.99
C ARG A 145 10.48 14.40 -1.99
N VAL A 146 9.17 14.51 -1.72
CA VAL A 146 8.26 15.27 -2.61
C VAL A 146 8.43 16.77 -2.41
N ARG A 147 8.68 17.20 -1.16
CA ARG A 147 8.94 18.59 -0.75
C ARG A 147 7.86 19.55 -1.25
N PRO A 148 6.60 19.39 -0.78
CA PRO A 148 5.51 20.25 -1.19
C PRO A 148 5.78 21.71 -0.84
N SER A 149 5.28 22.61 -1.68
CA SER A 149 5.23 24.04 -1.36
C SER A 149 3.78 24.44 -1.07
N ILE A 150 3.59 25.62 -0.46
CA ILE A 150 2.24 26.17 -0.22
C ILE A 150 1.41 26.22 -1.50
N ARG A 151 2.05 26.48 -2.66
CA ARG A 151 1.37 26.59 -3.96
C ARG A 151 1.21 25.25 -4.68
N TYR A 152 2.12 24.30 -4.46
CA TYR A 152 2.14 23.01 -5.15
C TYR A 152 2.19 21.87 -4.14
N LYS A 153 0.99 21.45 -3.71
CA LYS A 153 0.80 20.27 -2.85
C LYS A 153 0.56 19.04 -3.72
N PRO A 154 1.02 17.84 -3.31
CA PRO A 154 0.82 16.63 -4.07
C PRO A 154 -0.66 16.24 -4.21
N ILE A 155 -0.98 15.67 -5.37
CA ILE A 155 -2.15 14.83 -5.56
C ILE A 155 -1.72 13.39 -5.27
N VAL A 156 -2.37 12.74 -4.31
CA VAL A 156 -2.07 11.34 -3.97
C VAL A 156 -3.04 10.43 -4.72
N VAL A 157 -2.53 9.56 -5.58
CA VAL A 157 -3.31 8.55 -6.31
C VAL A 157 -3.08 7.21 -5.65
N THR A 158 -4.14 6.59 -5.15
CA THR A 158 -4.03 5.38 -4.34
C THR A 158 -4.66 4.19 -5.03
N HIS A 159 -4.11 3.00 -4.83
CA HIS A 159 -4.72 1.73 -5.20
C HIS A 159 -5.05 0.90 -3.95
N SER A 160 -6.26 0.34 -3.88
CA SER A 160 -6.68 -0.63 -2.86
C SER A 160 -6.34 -0.14 -1.42
N ASN A 161 -5.62 -0.93 -0.62
CA ASN A 161 -5.20 -0.61 0.74
C ASN A 161 -4.38 0.69 0.86
N GLY A 162 -3.71 1.13 -0.21
CA GLY A 162 -3.03 2.43 -0.24
C GLY A 162 -3.94 3.62 0.03
N GLY A 163 -5.25 3.45 -0.23
CA GLY A 163 -6.27 4.43 0.15
C GLY A 163 -6.42 4.56 1.66
N LEU A 164 -6.40 3.45 2.40
CA LEU A 164 -6.47 3.46 3.86
C LEU A 164 -5.19 4.03 4.49
N VAL A 165 -4.02 3.70 3.94
CA VAL A 165 -2.73 4.32 4.30
C VAL A 165 -2.79 5.84 4.12
N THR A 166 -3.33 6.30 3.00
CA THR A 166 -3.43 7.74 2.70
C THR A 166 -4.46 8.43 3.60
N ARG A 167 -5.60 7.78 3.89
CA ARG A 167 -6.57 8.30 4.87
C ARG A 167 -5.94 8.43 6.25
N ALA A 168 -5.15 7.43 6.68
CA ALA A 168 -4.41 7.51 7.93
C ALA A 168 -3.43 8.70 7.91
N ALA A 169 -2.65 8.87 6.85
CA ALA A 169 -1.75 10.02 6.69
C ALA A 169 -2.47 11.37 6.81
N CYS A 170 -3.63 11.53 6.17
CA CYS A 170 -4.43 12.77 6.27
C CYS A 170 -4.92 13.07 7.70
N ARG A 171 -5.02 12.06 8.58
CA ARG A 171 -5.46 12.25 9.98
C ARG A 171 -4.30 12.49 10.95
N LEU A 172 -3.05 12.44 10.48
CA LEU A 172 -1.85 12.56 11.30
C LEU A 172 -1.22 13.96 11.18
N THR A 173 -0.38 14.27 12.17
CA THR A 173 0.52 15.42 12.17
C THR A 173 1.96 14.91 12.01
N HIS A 174 2.67 15.44 11.01
CA HIS A 174 4.08 15.15 10.78
C HIS A 174 4.95 15.79 11.87
N SER A 175 6.17 15.29 12.05
CA SER A 175 7.13 15.79 13.05
C SER A 175 7.50 17.27 12.89
N SER A 176 7.34 17.83 11.67
CA SER A 176 7.50 19.26 11.39
C SER A 176 6.36 20.14 11.93
N GLY A 177 5.30 19.55 12.48
CA GLY A 177 4.09 20.25 12.94
C GLY A 177 3.00 20.41 11.88
N MET A 178 3.29 20.11 10.61
CA MET A 178 2.30 20.15 9.53
C MET A 178 1.37 18.94 9.59
N THR A 179 0.07 19.16 9.45
CA THR A 179 -0.91 18.09 9.31
C THR A 179 -0.88 17.48 7.91
N GLY A 180 -1.29 16.21 7.77
CA GLY A 180 -1.43 15.57 6.46
C GLY A 180 -2.40 16.31 5.54
N GLN A 181 -3.46 16.93 6.09
CA GLN A 181 -4.40 17.77 5.35
C GLN A 181 -3.77 19.08 4.83
N GLU A 182 -2.78 19.62 5.54
CA GLU A 182 -2.02 20.77 5.06
C GLU A 182 -0.99 20.38 3.99
N MET A 183 -0.42 19.17 4.08
CA MET A 183 0.59 18.69 3.15
C MET A 183 0.03 18.15 1.83
N ILE A 184 -1.19 17.58 1.82
CA ILE A 184 -1.79 16.92 0.66
C ILE A 184 -2.84 17.84 0.02
N GLY A 185 -2.76 18.03 -1.30
CA GLY A 185 -3.67 18.90 -2.05
C GLY A 185 -4.96 18.21 -2.45
N ALA A 186 -4.87 16.94 -2.86
CA ALA A 186 -6.03 16.12 -3.21
C ALA A 186 -5.68 14.63 -3.09
N VAL A 187 -6.70 13.78 -2.99
CA VAL A 187 -6.55 12.32 -3.00
C VAL A 187 -7.52 11.72 -4.01
N ILE A 188 -7.01 10.83 -4.87
CA ILE A 188 -7.78 10.06 -5.84
C ILE A 188 -7.69 8.59 -5.44
N HIS A 189 -8.81 8.02 -4.99
CA HIS A 189 -8.88 6.62 -4.61
C HIS A 189 -9.30 5.73 -5.78
N THR A 190 -8.56 4.65 -6.01
CA THR A 190 -8.94 3.57 -6.92
C THR A 190 -9.10 2.27 -6.13
N PHE A 191 -10.28 1.66 -6.20
CA PHE A 191 -10.59 0.37 -5.56
C PHE A 191 -10.33 0.30 -4.04
N MET A 192 -10.44 1.42 -3.32
CA MET A 192 -10.19 1.45 -1.87
C MET A 192 -11.26 0.65 -1.12
N PRO A 193 -10.88 -0.32 -0.26
CA PRO A 193 -11.81 -1.05 0.60
C PRO A 193 -12.21 -0.18 1.81
N THR A 194 -12.99 0.88 1.56
CA THR A 194 -13.32 1.95 2.52
C THR A 194 -13.80 1.43 3.88
N TYR A 195 -14.57 0.34 3.85
CA TYR A 195 -15.16 -0.30 5.03
C TYR A 195 -14.69 -1.76 5.24
N GLY A 196 -13.61 -2.16 4.55
CA GLY A 196 -13.14 -3.55 4.48
C GLY A 196 -13.64 -4.30 3.25
N SER A 197 -13.41 -5.61 3.21
CA SER A 197 -13.79 -6.52 2.14
C SER A 197 -14.19 -7.90 2.68
N PRO A 198 -15.40 -8.42 2.39
CA PRO A 198 -15.80 -9.78 2.72
C PRO A 198 -14.87 -10.84 2.11
N GLU A 199 -14.19 -10.50 1.00
CA GLU A 199 -13.17 -11.35 0.40
C GLU A 199 -12.03 -11.66 1.39
N ALA A 200 -11.67 -10.71 2.27
CA ALA A 200 -10.66 -10.96 3.30
C ALA A 200 -11.10 -12.05 4.29
N TYR A 201 -12.39 -12.05 4.69
CA TYR A 201 -12.97 -13.09 5.53
C TYR A 201 -12.98 -14.45 4.80
N VAL A 202 -13.45 -14.46 3.55
CA VAL A 202 -13.51 -15.68 2.73
C VAL A 202 -12.11 -16.28 2.60
N LYS A 203 -11.10 -15.48 2.27
CA LYS A 203 -9.71 -15.94 2.16
C LYS A 203 -9.23 -16.60 3.44
N ILE A 204 -9.44 -15.97 4.60
CA ILE A 204 -9.05 -16.56 5.89
C ILE A 204 -9.72 -17.92 6.11
N LYS A 205 -10.98 -18.08 5.68
CA LYS A 205 -11.75 -19.32 5.85
C LYS A 205 -11.46 -20.40 4.81
N THR A 206 -11.08 -20.03 3.59
CA THR A 206 -11.00 -20.99 2.47
C THR A 206 -9.61 -21.11 1.85
N GLY A 207 -8.69 -20.21 2.20
CA GLY A 207 -7.42 -20.02 1.50
C GLY A 207 -7.53 -19.06 0.30
N GLU A 208 -6.39 -18.75 -0.31
CA GLU A 208 -6.28 -17.86 -1.46
C GLU A 208 -6.65 -18.59 -2.77
N PRO A 209 -7.71 -18.14 -3.49
CA PRO A 209 -8.17 -18.82 -4.70
C PRO A 209 -7.24 -18.61 -5.91
N THR A 210 -6.45 -17.53 -5.92
CA THR A 210 -5.57 -17.21 -7.05
C THR A 210 -4.40 -18.18 -7.09
N VAL A 211 -4.30 -18.99 -8.15
CA VAL A 211 -3.25 -20.01 -8.31
C VAL A 211 -1.85 -19.46 -8.04
N ALA A 212 -1.54 -18.26 -8.53
CA ALA A 212 -0.23 -17.63 -8.38
C ALA A 212 0.12 -17.23 -6.92
N LEU A 213 -0.87 -16.93 -6.08
CA LEU A 213 -0.65 -16.53 -4.69
C LEU A 213 -0.99 -17.63 -3.68
N ARG A 214 -1.73 -18.66 -4.11
CA ARG A 214 -2.18 -19.77 -3.28
C ARG A 214 -1.05 -20.42 -2.49
N GLN A 215 0.08 -20.68 -3.14
CA GLN A 215 1.25 -21.33 -2.53
C GLN A 215 2.06 -20.41 -1.60
N ILE A 216 1.84 -19.09 -1.67
CA ILE A 216 2.62 -18.09 -0.93
C ILE A 216 1.82 -17.52 0.26
N VAL A 217 0.51 -17.35 0.07
CA VAL A 217 -0.38 -16.72 1.05
C VAL A 217 -1.18 -17.76 1.83
N GLY A 218 -1.37 -18.96 1.28
CA GLY A 218 -1.99 -20.10 1.94
C GLY A 218 -3.10 -20.73 1.09
N ALA A 219 -3.04 -22.06 0.94
CA ALA A 219 -3.90 -22.83 0.04
C ALA A 219 -5.24 -23.27 0.65
N ASN A 220 -5.38 -23.11 1.97
CA ASN A 220 -6.51 -23.51 2.80
C ASN A 220 -6.56 -22.61 4.05
N ALA A 221 -7.59 -22.83 4.88
CA ALA A 221 -7.83 -22.06 6.11
C ALA A 221 -6.64 -22.10 7.09
N GLN A 222 -6.03 -23.28 7.28
CA GLN A 222 -4.93 -23.44 8.23
C GLN A 222 -3.68 -22.69 7.79
N GLU A 223 -3.29 -22.84 6.52
CA GLU A 223 -2.10 -22.20 5.98
C GLU A 223 -2.21 -20.68 6.00
N ILE A 224 -3.34 -20.13 5.52
CA ILE A 224 -3.51 -18.68 5.51
C ILE A 224 -3.61 -18.11 6.92
N ALA A 225 -4.23 -18.82 7.87
CA ALA A 225 -4.27 -18.39 9.26
C ALA A 225 -2.85 -18.31 9.84
N VAL A 226 -2.00 -19.32 9.57
CA VAL A 226 -0.60 -19.34 10.00
C VAL A 226 0.19 -18.20 9.36
N ILE A 227 0.15 -18.07 8.03
CA ILE A 227 0.96 -17.10 7.27
C ILE A 227 0.52 -15.66 7.52
N ALA A 228 -0.79 -15.40 7.52
CA ALA A 228 -1.34 -14.05 7.65
C ALA A 228 -1.43 -13.55 9.10
N SER A 229 -1.29 -14.42 10.11
CA SER A 229 -1.41 -14.06 11.54
C SER A 229 -0.51 -12.89 11.95
N GLY A 230 0.70 -12.80 11.37
CA GLY A 230 1.63 -11.70 11.64
C GLY A 230 1.42 -10.45 10.78
N VAL A 231 0.52 -10.48 9.80
CA VAL A 231 0.35 -9.41 8.80
C VAL A 231 -0.83 -8.53 9.21
N THR A 232 -0.58 -7.47 9.98
CA THR A 232 -1.61 -6.58 10.56
C THR A 232 -2.63 -6.08 9.54
N VAL A 233 -2.17 -5.73 8.33
CA VAL A 233 -3.05 -5.21 7.27
C VAL A 233 -4.12 -6.19 6.85
N MET A 234 -3.87 -7.51 6.88
CA MET A 234 -4.88 -8.51 6.52
C MET A 234 -6.13 -8.37 7.38
N PHE A 235 -5.96 -8.02 8.66
CA PHE A 235 -7.06 -7.79 9.59
C PHE A 235 -7.67 -6.39 9.45
N GLN A 236 -6.87 -5.38 9.06
CA GLN A 236 -7.39 -4.02 8.74
C GLN A 236 -8.21 -3.98 7.44
N LEU A 237 -8.21 -5.06 6.65
CA LEU A 237 -9.06 -5.25 5.48
C LEU A 237 -10.39 -5.96 5.79
N MET A 238 -10.60 -6.45 7.01
CA MET A 238 -11.85 -7.09 7.39
C MET A 238 -13.01 -6.09 7.38
N PRO A 239 -14.24 -6.50 7.01
CA PRO A 239 -15.40 -5.64 7.10
C PRO A 239 -15.59 -5.07 8.51
N ASN A 240 -15.89 -3.78 8.59
CA ASN A 240 -16.20 -3.11 9.86
C ASN A 240 -17.70 -2.81 9.99
N GLN A 241 -18.10 -2.21 11.10
CA GLN A 241 -19.50 -1.89 11.41
C GLN A 241 -20.18 -0.92 10.44
N LEU A 242 -19.40 -0.25 9.58
CA LEU A 242 -19.89 0.65 8.53
C LEU A 242 -20.00 -0.05 7.17
N TYR A 243 -19.64 -1.34 7.06
CA TYR A 243 -19.76 -2.08 5.80
C TYR A 243 -21.23 -2.13 5.37
N PRO A 244 -21.57 -1.76 4.11
CA PRO A 244 -22.95 -1.63 3.69
C PRO A 244 -23.68 -2.97 3.76
N SER A 245 -24.91 -2.96 4.26
CA SER A 245 -25.82 -4.08 4.10
C SER A 245 -26.22 -4.22 2.63
N ILE A 246 -26.18 -5.43 2.12
CA ILE A 246 -26.64 -5.73 0.76
C ILE A 246 -28.15 -5.90 0.84
N ARG A 247 -28.89 -5.29 -0.10
CA ARG A 247 -30.29 -5.63 -0.31
C ARG A 247 -30.33 -6.73 -1.35
N VAL A 248 -30.73 -7.93 -0.93
CA VAL A 248 -31.05 -9.03 -1.85
C VAL A 248 -32.58 -9.08 -1.93
N ASP A 249 -33.13 -8.99 -3.13
CA ASP A 249 -34.56 -9.21 -3.43
C ASP A 249 -35.58 -8.36 -2.64
N GLY A 250 -35.28 -7.08 -2.40
CA GLY A 250 -36.24 -6.15 -1.80
C GLY A 250 -36.39 -6.29 -0.27
N GLU A 251 -35.76 -7.29 0.33
CA GLU A 251 -35.61 -7.38 1.78
C GLU A 251 -34.45 -6.50 2.24
N SER A 252 -34.77 -5.56 3.12
CA SER A 252 -33.78 -4.69 3.74
C SER A 252 -33.07 -5.47 4.84
N GLY A 253 -31.87 -6.02 4.58
CA GLY A 253 -31.07 -6.60 5.68
C GLY A 253 -30.09 -7.73 5.39
N ALA A 254 -29.67 -8.01 4.15
CA ALA A 254 -28.65 -9.05 3.97
C ALA A 254 -27.29 -8.54 4.48
N ASN A 255 -26.89 -9.09 5.61
CA ASN A 255 -25.56 -8.92 6.21
C ASN A 255 -24.49 -9.48 5.26
N TRP A 256 -23.28 -8.90 5.26
CA TRP A 256 -22.17 -9.42 4.44
C TRP A 256 -21.71 -10.81 4.88
N LEU A 257 -22.10 -11.25 6.07
CA LEU A 257 -21.94 -12.60 6.61
C LEU A 257 -23.29 -13.14 7.05
N THR A 258 -23.62 -14.35 6.61
CA THR A 258 -24.79 -15.11 7.04
C THR A 258 -24.35 -16.48 7.53
N CYS A 259 -24.73 -16.84 8.76
CA CYS A 259 -24.49 -18.17 9.30
C CYS A 259 -25.77 -19.00 9.14
N ASP A 260 -25.66 -20.15 8.49
CA ASP A 260 -26.77 -21.09 8.33
C ASP A 260 -26.43 -22.39 9.09
N PRO A 261 -27.11 -22.70 10.20
CA PRO A 261 -26.84 -23.91 10.99
C PRO A 261 -27.11 -25.20 10.21
N ARG A 262 -27.85 -25.12 9.09
CA ARG A 262 -28.03 -26.26 8.17
C ARG A 262 -26.77 -26.53 7.34
N LEU A 263 -25.93 -25.51 7.14
CA LEU A 263 -24.68 -25.59 6.38
C LEU A 263 -23.46 -25.83 7.29
N GLU A 264 -23.44 -25.26 8.50
CA GLU A 264 -22.36 -25.47 9.49
C GLU A 264 -22.93 -25.80 10.88
N ARG A 265 -22.74 -27.06 11.34
CA ARG A 265 -23.21 -27.52 12.67
C ARG A 265 -22.55 -26.80 13.86
N ASP A 266 -21.38 -26.22 13.65
CA ASP A 266 -20.62 -25.51 14.70
C ASP A 266 -21.07 -24.05 14.87
N SER A 267 -22.04 -23.58 14.08
CA SER A 267 -22.65 -22.24 14.18
C SER A 267 -23.65 -22.12 15.35
N GLU A 268 -23.36 -22.70 16.51
CA GLU A 268 -24.25 -22.69 17.69
C GLU A 268 -23.81 -21.62 18.73
N PRO A 269 -24.70 -20.68 19.14
CA PRO A 269 -26.11 -20.61 18.79
C PRO A 269 -26.31 -20.13 17.35
N ALA A 270 -27.26 -20.76 16.66
CA ALA A 270 -27.67 -20.33 15.34
C ALA A 270 -28.18 -18.89 15.35
N GLY A 271 -27.70 -18.05 14.42
CA GLY A 271 -28.34 -16.76 14.21
C GLY A 271 -27.66 -15.89 13.17
N PRO A 272 -28.32 -14.79 12.75
CA PRO A 272 -27.57 -13.65 12.26
C PRO A 272 -26.81 -13.03 13.45
N TYR A 273 -25.48 -13.05 13.39
CA TYR A 273 -24.66 -12.27 14.32
C TYR A 273 -24.77 -10.78 13.98
N SER A 274 -24.79 -9.93 15.02
CA SER A 274 -24.87 -8.49 14.84
C SER A 274 -23.59 -7.95 14.21
N LEU A 275 -23.69 -7.45 12.99
CA LEU A 275 -22.57 -6.75 12.32
C LEU A 275 -22.32 -5.33 12.85
N ASN A 276 -23.09 -4.86 13.83
CA ASN A 276 -22.80 -3.57 14.49
C ASN A 276 -21.49 -3.62 15.29
N ASP A 277 -21.05 -4.82 15.67
CA ASP A 277 -19.73 -5.06 16.24
C ASP A 277 -19.15 -6.36 15.66
N PRO A 278 -18.61 -6.31 14.43
CA PRO A 278 -18.15 -7.50 13.73
C PRO A 278 -16.89 -8.12 14.36
N TYR A 279 -16.32 -7.49 15.40
CA TYR A 279 -15.13 -7.95 16.10
C TYR A 279 -15.44 -8.86 17.30
N SER A 280 -16.71 -8.92 17.71
CA SER A 280 -17.19 -9.71 18.85
C SER A 280 -17.90 -11.01 18.44
N ILE A 281 -17.89 -11.33 17.14
CA ILE A 281 -18.47 -12.54 16.55
C ILE A 281 -17.52 -13.72 16.71
#